data_AF-A0A9C9XPJ0-F1
#
_entry.id   AF-A0A9C9XPJ0-F1
#
_cell.length_a   1.000
_cell.length_b   1.000
_cell.length_c   1.000
_cell.angle_alpha   90.00
_cell.angle_beta   90.00
_cell.angle_gamma   90.00
#
_symmetry.space_group_name_H-M   'P 1'
#
loop_
_entity.id
_entity.type
_entity.pdbx_description
1 polymer ?
#
loop_
_entity_poly.entity_id
_entity_poly.type
_entity_poly.pdbx_seq_one_letter_code
_entity_poly.pdbx_strand_id
1 'polypeptide(L)'
;MKTYRLVLRPLSTFLTGLHSDTILGHLAWMAAYRDSTEIDELVRRFRADPPFVLSSGLPHDCLPAPVLPPLDEEEKERLAQECFPEPDPATARARLQVALRKIAALGFLPMTDWRQLARGLDAFGLARHLLGELPAGEAGQAGTFSSRRVDVVKGWLDAMMQEQTVMRTAVDRLTGSGLEGRLYDHNETGYSREARIDVWFRFFDPGYKD
;
A
#
# COMPACT_ATOMS: atom_id res chain seq x y z
N MET A 1 -18.08 -15.17 11.20
CA MET A 1 -17.89 -14.93 9.75
C MET A 1 -16.43 -15.19 9.38
N LYS A 2 -16.16 -15.84 8.25
CA LYS A 2 -14.79 -16.13 7.79
C LYS A 2 -14.33 -15.05 6.80
N THR A 3 -13.10 -14.58 6.96
CA THR A 3 -12.43 -13.72 5.99
C THR A 3 -11.45 -14.59 5.20
N TYR A 4 -11.44 -14.46 3.89
CA TYR A 4 -10.55 -15.17 2.98
C TYR A 4 -9.44 -14.24 2.49
N ARG A 5 -8.27 -14.80 2.19
CA ARG A 5 -7.12 -14.08 1.65
C ARG A 5 -6.68 -14.73 0.35
N LEU A 6 -6.80 -13.99 -0.74
CA LEU A 6 -6.23 -14.34 -2.03
C LEU A 6 -4.83 -13.73 -2.12
N VAL A 7 -3.83 -14.55 -2.43
CA VAL A 7 -2.44 -14.10 -2.58
C VAL A 7 -2.06 -14.17 -4.06
N LEU A 8 -1.89 -13.02 -4.68
CA LEU A 8 -1.51 -12.87 -6.08
C LEU A 8 0.02 -12.75 -6.21
N ARG A 9 0.57 -13.35 -7.28
CA ARG A 9 1.95 -13.13 -7.71
C ARG A 9 1.94 -12.39 -9.05
N PRO A 10 2.31 -11.10 -9.09
CA PRO A 10 2.42 -10.37 -10.35
C PRO A 10 3.52 -11.00 -11.21
N LEU A 11 3.19 -11.28 -12.48
CA LEU A 11 4.16 -11.80 -13.47
C LEU A 11 4.73 -10.69 -14.36
N SER A 12 4.13 -9.49 -14.29
CA SER A 12 4.48 -8.31 -15.08
C SER A 12 4.10 -7.04 -14.32
N THR A 13 4.42 -5.89 -14.90
CA THR A 13 3.97 -4.59 -14.42
C THR A 13 2.45 -4.45 -14.54
N PHE A 14 1.85 -3.64 -13.68
CA PHE A 14 0.44 -3.24 -13.79
C PHE A 14 0.34 -1.77 -14.18
N LEU A 15 -0.51 -1.48 -15.14
CA LEU A 15 -0.83 -0.12 -15.56
C LEU A 15 -1.77 0.57 -14.56
N THR A 16 -2.78 -0.16 -14.08
CA THR A 16 -3.76 0.34 -13.12
C THR A 16 -3.54 -0.36 -11.79
N GLY A 17 -3.52 0.40 -10.70
CA GLY A 17 -3.48 -0.16 -9.35
C GLY A 17 -4.64 -1.12 -9.12
N LEU A 18 -4.40 -2.17 -8.32
CA LEU A 18 -5.43 -3.15 -7.96
C LEU A 18 -6.40 -2.57 -6.91
N HIS A 19 -7.09 -1.49 -7.23
CA HIS A 19 -8.12 -0.93 -6.36
C HIS A 19 -9.35 -1.87 -6.30
N SER A 20 -10.09 -1.84 -5.20
CA SER A 20 -11.24 -2.73 -4.99
C SER A 20 -12.32 -2.59 -6.06
N ASP A 21 -12.52 -1.39 -6.60
CA ASP A 21 -13.44 -1.11 -7.71
C ASP A 21 -12.97 -1.75 -9.03
N THR A 22 -11.66 -1.70 -9.30
CA THR A 22 -11.05 -2.34 -10.48
C THR A 22 -11.18 -3.85 -10.38
N ILE A 23 -10.92 -4.44 -9.21
CA ILE A 23 -11.09 -5.88 -8.98
C ILE A 23 -12.56 -6.25 -9.12
N LEU A 24 -13.49 -5.49 -8.52
CA LEU A 24 -14.92 -5.73 -8.66
C LEU A 24 -15.37 -5.65 -10.13
N GLY A 25 -14.85 -4.70 -10.90
CA GLY A 25 -15.10 -4.58 -12.33
C GLY A 25 -14.67 -5.83 -13.11
N HIS A 26 -13.50 -6.39 -12.79
CA HIS A 26 -13.05 -7.66 -13.39
C HIS A 26 -13.96 -8.83 -12.99
N LEU A 27 -14.38 -8.91 -11.72
CA LEU A 27 -15.34 -9.93 -11.27
C LEU A 27 -16.68 -9.81 -12.00
N ALA A 28 -17.17 -8.58 -12.20
CA ALA A 28 -18.39 -8.32 -12.96
C ALA A 28 -18.24 -8.73 -14.43
N TRP A 29 -17.12 -8.43 -15.08
CA TRP A 29 -16.85 -8.89 -16.45
C TRP A 29 -16.79 -10.41 -16.55
N MET A 30 -16.19 -11.10 -15.58
CA MET A 30 -16.20 -12.56 -15.54
C MET A 30 -17.61 -13.13 -15.39
N ALA A 31 -18.47 -12.52 -14.58
CA ALA A 31 -19.88 -12.88 -14.49
C ALA A 31 -20.57 -12.66 -15.86
N ALA A 32 -20.35 -11.51 -16.52
CA ALA A 32 -20.86 -11.22 -17.87
C ALA A 32 -20.55 -12.32 -18.88
N TYR A 33 -19.30 -12.78 -18.88
CA TYR A 33 -18.82 -13.76 -19.84
C TYR A 33 -19.41 -15.15 -19.61
N ARG A 34 -19.92 -15.41 -18.40
CA ARG A 34 -20.63 -16.66 -18.06
C ARG A 34 -22.11 -16.52 -18.39
N ASP A 35 -22.75 -15.47 -17.87
CA ASP A 35 -24.16 -15.16 -18.07
C ASP A 35 -24.42 -13.67 -17.81
N SER A 36 -24.98 -12.96 -18.79
CA SER A 36 -25.27 -11.53 -18.67
C SER A 36 -26.29 -11.21 -17.57
N THR A 37 -27.18 -12.14 -17.22
CA THR A 37 -28.19 -11.93 -16.17
C THR A 37 -27.59 -11.93 -14.76
N GLU A 38 -26.42 -12.57 -14.57
CA GLU A 38 -25.70 -12.56 -13.30
C GLU A 38 -25.20 -11.15 -12.93
N ILE A 39 -24.90 -10.29 -13.91
CA ILE A 39 -24.46 -8.91 -13.66
C ILE A 39 -25.58 -8.07 -13.08
N ASP A 40 -26.76 -8.10 -13.70
CA ASP A 40 -27.88 -7.24 -13.29
C ASP A 40 -28.25 -7.53 -11.83
N GLU A 41 -28.27 -8.81 -11.47
CA GLU A 41 -28.48 -9.25 -10.10
C GLU A 41 -27.34 -8.82 -9.18
N LEU A 42 -26.08 -9.02 -9.57
CA LEU A 42 -24.91 -8.60 -8.79
C LEU A 42 -24.93 -7.10 -8.50
N VAL A 43 -25.16 -6.27 -9.52
CA VAL A 43 -25.23 -4.79 -9.39
C VAL A 43 -26.40 -4.39 -8.49
N ARG A 44 -27.57 -5.03 -8.65
CA ARG A 44 -28.74 -4.79 -7.79
C ARG A 44 -28.43 -5.13 -6.33
N ARG A 45 -27.79 -6.27 -6.07
CA ARG A 45 -27.40 -6.70 -4.72
C ARG A 45 -26.38 -5.73 -4.11
N PHE A 46 -25.33 -5.33 -4.83
CA PHE A 46 -24.33 -4.38 -4.33
C PHE A 46 -24.88 -3.00 -3.93
N ARG A 47 -26.03 -2.58 -4.48
CA ARG A 47 -26.70 -1.33 -4.10
C ARG A 47 -27.55 -1.41 -2.83
N ALA A 48 -27.97 -2.61 -2.42
CA ALA A 48 -28.93 -2.80 -1.33
C ALA A 48 -28.39 -3.71 -0.22
N ASP A 49 -27.92 -4.89 -0.58
CA ASP A 49 -27.39 -5.93 0.31
C ASP A 49 -26.24 -6.65 -0.41
N PRO A 50 -25.01 -6.12 -0.34
CA PRO A 50 -23.88 -6.66 -1.08
C PRO A 50 -23.61 -8.10 -0.62
N PRO A 51 -23.42 -9.06 -1.53
CA PRO A 51 -23.19 -10.46 -1.16
C PRO A 51 -21.81 -10.68 -0.54
N PHE A 52 -20.86 -9.79 -0.81
CA PHE A 52 -19.52 -9.79 -0.26
C PHE A 52 -18.91 -8.38 -0.26
N VAL A 53 -17.82 -8.24 0.48
CA VAL A 53 -16.88 -7.10 0.39
C VAL A 53 -15.48 -7.63 0.09
N LEU A 54 -14.70 -6.83 -0.64
CA LEU A 54 -13.30 -7.09 -0.90
C LEU A 54 -12.43 -5.86 -0.60
N SER A 55 -11.16 -6.10 -0.27
CA SER A 55 -10.17 -5.03 -0.18
C SER A 55 -9.58 -4.69 -1.54
N SER A 56 -8.90 -3.54 -1.65
CA SER A 56 -7.88 -3.35 -2.69
C SER A 56 -6.76 -4.40 -2.54
N GLY A 57 -5.95 -4.56 -3.57
CA GLY A 57 -4.68 -5.28 -3.53
C GLY A 57 -3.71 -4.55 -2.62
N LEU A 58 -3.23 -5.25 -1.60
CA LEU A 58 -2.30 -4.75 -0.59
C LEU A 58 -0.96 -5.47 -0.76
N PRO A 59 0.18 -4.81 -0.51
CA PRO A 59 1.42 -5.52 -0.21
C PRO A 59 1.20 -6.69 0.75
N HIS A 60 1.81 -7.83 0.45
CA HIS A 60 1.63 -9.04 1.27
C HIS A 60 1.97 -8.79 2.74
N ASP A 61 1.12 -9.33 3.63
CA ASP A 61 1.23 -9.15 5.08
C ASP A 61 1.34 -7.68 5.53
N CYS A 62 0.75 -6.75 4.77
CA CYS A 62 0.62 -5.35 5.13
C CYS A 62 -0.84 -4.88 5.09
N LEU A 63 -1.06 -3.74 5.74
CA LEU A 63 -2.31 -2.99 5.67
C LEU A 63 -2.00 -1.52 5.36
N PRO A 64 -2.96 -0.76 4.81
CA PRO A 64 -2.77 0.67 4.56
C PRO A 64 -2.33 1.41 5.82
N ALA A 65 -1.37 2.33 5.71
CA ALA A 65 -1.01 3.20 6.82
C ALA A 65 -2.24 4.05 7.21
N PRO A 66 -2.56 4.16 8.50
CA PRO A 66 -3.75 4.89 8.92
C PRO A 66 -3.57 6.39 8.67
N VAL A 67 -4.64 7.04 8.22
CA VAL A 67 -4.69 8.50 8.09
C VAL A 67 -5.11 9.05 9.46
N LEU A 68 -4.16 9.71 10.14
CA LEU A 68 -4.35 10.25 11.48
C LEU A 68 -4.23 11.78 11.48
N PRO A 69 -4.85 12.48 12.45
CA PRO A 69 -4.64 13.91 12.63
C PRO A 69 -3.15 14.25 12.81
N PRO A 70 -2.72 15.46 12.41
CA PRO A 70 -1.35 15.88 12.64
C PRO A 70 -1.06 16.02 14.14
N LEU A 71 0.18 15.77 14.52
CA LEU A 71 0.67 16.00 15.88
C LEU A 71 0.63 17.49 16.22
N ASP A 72 0.32 17.81 17.47
CA ASP A 72 0.50 19.15 18.00
C ASP A 72 1.97 19.47 18.33
N GLU A 73 2.26 20.71 18.74
CA GLU A 73 3.64 21.12 19.03
C GLU A 73 4.21 20.50 20.31
N GLU A 74 3.37 20.20 21.32
CA GLU A 74 3.81 19.56 22.56
C GLU A 74 4.18 18.09 22.31
N GLU A 75 3.37 17.38 21.54
CA GLU A 75 3.61 16.02 21.08
C GLU A 75 4.88 15.93 20.23
N LYS A 76 5.11 16.88 19.31
CA LYS A 76 6.34 16.94 18.52
C LYS A 76 7.56 17.17 19.40
N GLU A 77 7.49 18.11 20.35
CA GLU A 77 8.61 18.39 21.25
C GLU A 77 8.95 17.15 22.09
N ARG A 78 7.94 16.45 22.60
CA ARG A 78 8.13 15.18 23.33
C ARG A 78 8.76 14.11 22.45
N LEU A 79 8.30 13.92 21.21
CA LEU A 79 8.90 12.95 20.27
C LEU A 79 10.33 13.32 19.90
N ALA A 80 10.65 14.61 19.76
CA ALA A 80 12.01 15.07 19.52
C ALA A 80 12.89 14.65 20.70
N GLN A 81 12.49 14.96 21.93
CA GLN A 81 13.26 14.60 23.13
C GLN A 81 13.41 13.07 23.32
N GLU A 82 12.35 12.30 23.07
CA GLU A 82 12.34 10.85 23.25
C GLU A 82 13.14 10.11 22.17
N CYS A 83 13.03 10.51 20.91
CA CYS A 83 13.61 9.76 19.78
C CYS A 83 14.88 10.38 19.19
N PHE A 84 15.25 11.58 19.61
CA PHE A 84 16.35 12.36 19.07
C PHE A 84 17.06 13.11 20.23
N PRO A 85 17.90 12.43 21.03
CA PRO A 85 18.54 13.01 22.21
C PRO A 85 19.80 13.82 21.83
N GLU A 86 19.72 14.68 20.80
CA GLU A 86 20.81 15.59 20.47
C GLU A 86 20.92 16.74 21.49
N PRO A 87 22.13 17.28 21.72
CA PRO A 87 22.33 18.40 22.63
C PRO A 87 21.74 19.72 22.12
N ASP A 88 21.46 19.84 20.81
CA ASP A 88 20.83 21.01 20.20
C ASP A 88 19.35 20.71 19.86
N PRO A 89 18.39 21.37 20.51
CA PRO A 89 16.95 21.18 20.26
C PRO A 89 16.53 21.49 18.81
N ALA A 90 17.20 22.44 18.14
CA ALA A 90 16.86 22.81 16.77
C ALA A 90 17.15 21.65 15.79
N THR A 91 18.29 20.98 15.98
CA THR A 91 18.67 19.79 15.20
C THR A 91 17.71 18.63 15.44
N ALA A 92 17.32 18.36 16.69
CA ALA A 92 16.35 17.30 17.03
C ALA A 92 15.00 17.51 16.31
N ARG A 93 14.48 18.74 16.34
CA ARG A 93 13.24 19.12 15.64
C ARG A 93 13.34 18.95 14.12
N ALA A 94 14.44 19.38 13.52
CA ALA A 94 14.65 19.23 12.07
C ALA A 94 14.66 17.74 11.66
N ARG A 95 15.33 16.88 12.43
CA ARG A 95 15.35 15.43 12.19
C ARG A 95 13.97 14.79 12.38
N LEU A 96 13.24 15.19 13.42
CA LEU A 96 11.85 14.75 13.62
C LEU A 96 10.99 15.12 12.41
N GLN A 97 11.08 16.35 11.91
CA GLN A 97 10.27 16.78 10.77
C GLN A 97 10.55 15.94 9.51
N VAL A 98 11.83 15.62 9.25
CA VAL A 98 12.22 14.73 8.15
C VAL A 98 11.62 13.34 8.35
N ALA A 99 11.67 12.80 9.57
CA ALA A 99 11.16 11.47 9.85
C ALA A 99 9.62 11.41 9.79
N LEU A 100 8.90 12.43 10.26
CA LEU A 100 7.45 12.53 10.12
C LEU A 100 7.01 12.58 8.65
N ARG A 101 7.76 13.28 7.78
CA ARG A 101 7.50 13.26 6.33
C ARG A 101 7.68 11.87 5.75
N LYS A 102 8.68 11.11 6.19
CA LYS A 102 8.87 9.70 5.77
C LYS A 102 7.70 8.83 6.23
N ILE A 103 7.26 8.97 7.48
CA ILE A 103 6.11 8.22 8.03
C ILE A 103 4.85 8.50 7.22
N ALA A 104 4.57 9.77 6.93
CA ALA A 104 3.43 10.18 6.11
C ALA A 104 3.47 9.59 4.69
N ALA A 105 4.67 9.28 4.17
CA ALA A 105 4.88 8.74 2.83
C ALA A 105 4.89 7.20 2.76
N LEU A 106 4.75 6.47 3.88
CA LEU A 106 4.83 5.00 3.87
C LEU A 106 3.71 4.34 3.06
N GLY A 107 2.48 4.87 3.10
CA GLY A 107 1.30 4.31 2.44
C GLY A 107 0.79 2.98 3.00
N PHE A 108 1.70 2.11 3.45
CA PHE A 108 1.43 0.79 4.04
C PHE A 108 2.29 0.54 5.27
N LEU A 109 1.81 -0.34 6.14
CA LEU A 109 2.51 -0.82 7.32
C LEU A 109 2.42 -2.35 7.42
N PRO A 110 3.49 -3.04 7.84
CA PRO A 110 3.44 -4.46 8.14
C PRO A 110 2.33 -4.79 9.14
N MET A 111 1.67 -5.93 8.95
CA MET A 111 0.62 -6.41 9.86
C MET A 111 1.11 -6.58 11.30
N THR A 112 2.40 -6.86 11.49
CA THR A 112 3.04 -6.94 12.82
C THR A 112 2.99 -5.59 13.54
N ASP A 113 3.37 -4.52 12.86
CA ASP A 113 3.30 -3.15 13.39
C ASP A 113 1.85 -2.72 13.61
N TRP A 114 0.99 -3.00 12.63
CA TRP A 114 -0.44 -2.71 12.72
C TRP A 114 -1.11 -3.37 13.93
N ARG A 115 -0.78 -4.63 14.22
CA ARG A 115 -1.34 -5.35 15.39
C ARG A 115 -0.93 -4.74 16.72
N GLN A 116 0.30 -4.22 16.81
CA GLN A 116 0.79 -3.54 18.00
C GLN A 116 0.06 -2.20 18.21
N LEU A 117 -0.25 -1.51 17.11
CA LEU A 117 -0.90 -0.21 17.12
C LEU A 117 -2.44 -0.26 17.15
N ALA A 118 -3.05 -1.41 16.83
CA ALA A 118 -4.50 -1.54 16.62
C ALA A 118 -5.35 -1.17 17.83
N ARG A 119 -4.78 -1.16 19.05
CA ARG A 119 -5.47 -0.76 20.28
C ARG A 119 -4.99 0.62 20.70
N GLY A 120 -5.84 1.63 20.56
CA GLY A 120 -5.49 3.01 20.94
C GLY A 120 -4.58 3.70 19.93
N LEU A 121 -4.86 3.51 18.63
CA LEU A 121 -4.12 4.14 17.55
C LEU A 121 -4.32 5.66 17.58
N ASP A 122 -3.25 6.40 17.84
CA ASP A 122 -3.15 7.85 17.69
C ASP A 122 -1.85 8.22 16.94
N ALA A 123 -1.76 9.49 16.53
CA ALA A 123 -0.62 9.96 15.73
C ALA A 123 0.70 9.86 16.51
N PHE A 124 0.67 10.15 17.80
CA PHE A 124 1.84 10.12 18.68
C PHE A 124 2.38 8.70 18.84
N GLY A 125 1.51 7.74 19.14
CA GLY A 125 1.82 6.32 19.30
C GLY A 125 2.34 5.70 18.00
N LEU A 126 1.72 6.04 16.86
CA LEU A 126 2.23 5.62 15.55
C LEU A 126 3.64 6.17 15.30
N ALA A 127 3.84 7.47 15.48
CA ALA A 127 5.13 8.10 15.25
C ALA A 127 6.20 7.52 16.18
N ARG A 128 5.91 7.42 17.48
CA ARG A 128 6.82 6.85 18.47
C ARG A 128 7.19 5.40 18.13
N HIS A 129 6.22 4.59 17.72
CA HIS A 129 6.46 3.20 17.31
C HIS A 129 7.42 3.13 16.11
N LEU A 130 7.14 3.90 15.05
CA LEU A 130 7.92 3.88 13.81
C LEU A 130 9.30 4.55 13.91
N LEU A 131 9.45 5.51 14.83
CA LEU A 131 10.73 6.14 15.14
C LEU A 131 11.58 5.28 16.10
N GLY A 132 10.98 4.30 16.75
CA GLY A 132 11.68 3.34 17.60
C GLY A 132 12.67 2.49 16.83
N GLU A 133 13.72 2.06 17.53
CA GLU A 133 14.74 1.17 17.00
C GLU A 133 14.21 -0.27 16.88
N LEU A 134 14.69 -0.99 15.86
CA LEU A 134 14.47 -2.42 15.74
C LEU A 134 15.48 -3.20 16.59
N PRO A 135 15.10 -4.33 17.19
CA PRO A 135 16.08 -5.24 17.77
C PRO A 135 17.06 -5.68 16.68
N ALA A 136 18.35 -5.75 17.00
CA ALA A 136 19.46 -6.01 16.07
C ALA A 136 19.39 -7.36 15.29
N GLY A 137 18.34 -8.17 15.45
CA GLY A 137 18.12 -9.44 14.77
C GLY A 137 16.98 -9.46 13.73
N GLU A 138 16.15 -8.41 13.65
CA GLU A 138 15.04 -8.34 12.68
C GLU A 138 15.41 -7.59 11.39
N ALA A 139 16.51 -6.84 11.41
CA ALA A 139 17.11 -6.29 10.19
C ALA A 139 17.86 -7.43 9.48
N GLY A 140 17.25 -7.96 8.40
CA GLY A 140 17.89 -8.95 7.53
C GLY A 140 19.32 -8.54 7.16
N GLN A 141 20.20 -9.54 7.06
CA GLN A 141 21.64 -9.47 6.87
C GLN A 141 22.14 -8.27 6.03
N ALA A 142 22.39 -7.14 6.70
CA ALA A 142 23.31 -6.10 6.28
C ALA A 142 23.66 -5.22 7.50
N GLY A 143 24.87 -5.46 8.02
CA GLY A 143 25.67 -4.67 8.97
C GLY A 143 25.06 -3.50 9.75
N THR A 144 25.13 -3.60 11.08
CA THR A 144 25.64 -2.56 12.00
C THR A 144 25.22 -1.12 11.73
N PHE A 145 23.93 -0.81 11.78
CA PHE A 145 23.39 0.49 12.24
C PHE A 145 22.01 0.22 12.85
N SER A 146 21.70 0.85 13.99
CA SER A 146 20.33 0.81 14.52
C SER A 146 19.42 1.57 13.55
N SER A 147 18.76 0.85 12.65
CA SER A 147 17.83 1.44 11.70
C SER A 147 16.47 1.59 12.36
N ARG A 148 15.87 2.77 12.17
CA ARG A 148 14.51 3.01 12.66
C ARG A 148 13.54 2.17 11.86
N ARG A 149 12.44 1.74 12.49
CA ARG A 149 11.39 0.95 11.82
C ARG A 149 10.91 1.60 10.53
N VAL A 150 10.69 2.91 10.54
CA VAL A 150 10.27 3.66 9.33
C VAL A 150 11.21 3.45 8.14
N ASP A 151 12.53 3.43 8.35
CA ASP A 151 13.49 3.29 7.26
C ASP A 151 13.51 1.85 6.71
N VAL A 152 13.36 0.85 7.59
CA VAL A 152 13.26 -0.56 7.20
C VAL A 152 11.97 -0.83 6.43
N VAL A 153 10.83 -0.34 6.92
CA VAL A 153 9.54 -0.51 6.23
C VAL A 153 9.55 0.17 4.87
N LYS A 154 10.06 1.42 4.79
CA LYS A 154 10.18 2.16 3.53
C LYS A 154 11.06 1.41 2.53
N GLY A 155 12.23 0.95 2.96
CA GLY A 155 13.16 0.21 2.10
C GLY A 155 12.57 -1.11 1.59
N TRP A 156 11.83 -1.83 2.44
CA TRP A 156 11.15 -3.06 2.04
C TRP A 156 10.04 -2.79 1.02
N LEU A 157 9.21 -1.76 1.22
CA LEU A 157 8.16 -1.37 0.27
C LEU A 157 8.76 -0.97 -1.08
N ASP A 158 9.80 -0.13 -1.08
CA ASP A 158 10.46 0.35 -2.30
C ASP A 158 11.20 -0.78 -3.06
N ALA A 159 11.65 -1.83 -2.35
CA ALA A 159 12.22 -3.02 -2.97
C ALA A 159 11.16 -3.94 -3.58
N MET A 160 9.93 -3.92 -3.05
CA MET A 160 8.84 -4.79 -3.50
C MET A 160 8.04 -4.18 -4.66
N MET A 161 7.79 -2.87 -4.61
CA MET A 161 6.96 -2.13 -5.57
C MET A 161 7.65 -0.84 -6.00
N GLN A 162 7.70 -0.59 -7.30
CA GLN A 162 8.29 0.61 -7.87
C GLN A 162 7.37 1.19 -8.94
N GLU A 163 7.01 2.46 -8.78
CA GLU A 163 6.35 3.20 -9.85
C GLU A 163 7.39 3.69 -10.86
N GLN A 164 7.11 3.47 -12.14
CA GLN A 164 7.93 3.91 -13.26
C GLN A 164 7.06 4.63 -14.29
N THR A 165 7.52 5.77 -14.76
CA THR A 165 6.91 6.47 -15.90
C THR A 165 7.48 5.90 -17.18
N VAL A 166 6.62 5.33 -18.02
CA VAL A 166 7.00 4.70 -19.30
C VAL A 166 6.59 5.62 -20.44
N MET A 167 7.58 6.08 -21.21
CA MET A 167 7.36 6.87 -22.42
C MET A 167 7.03 5.96 -23.60
N ARG A 168 5.99 6.31 -24.37
CA ARG A 168 5.60 5.59 -25.59
C ARG A 168 5.32 6.56 -26.73
N THR A 169 5.61 6.11 -27.95
CA THR A 169 5.37 6.88 -29.18
C THR A 169 4.37 6.12 -30.04
N ALA A 170 3.38 6.82 -30.59
CA ALA A 170 2.54 6.24 -31.63
C ALA A 170 3.34 6.11 -32.94
N VAL A 171 3.34 4.92 -33.54
CA VAL A 171 4.06 4.64 -34.79
C VAL A 171 3.06 4.56 -35.94
N ASP A 172 3.36 5.26 -37.02
CA ASP A 172 2.65 5.09 -38.28
C ASP A 172 3.00 3.73 -38.87
N ARG A 173 1.98 2.89 -39.09
CA ARG A 173 2.17 1.51 -39.57
C ARG A 173 2.58 1.43 -41.04
N LEU A 174 2.37 2.49 -41.84
CA LEU A 174 2.74 2.53 -43.25
C LEU A 174 4.19 2.93 -43.44
N THR A 175 4.67 3.90 -42.65
CA THR A 175 6.03 4.47 -42.80
C THR A 175 7.02 3.93 -41.77
N GLY A 176 6.53 3.33 -40.67
CA GLY A 176 7.34 2.93 -39.53
C GLY A 176 7.89 4.10 -38.70
N SER A 177 7.53 5.34 -39.04
CA SER A 177 7.99 6.53 -38.33
C SER A 177 7.12 6.84 -37.11
N GLY A 178 7.73 7.43 -36.08
CA GLY A 178 6.96 8.02 -34.98
C GLY A 178 6.08 9.16 -35.49
N LEU A 179 4.82 9.18 -35.04
CA LEU A 179 3.90 10.27 -35.33
C LEU A 179 4.24 11.48 -34.45
N GLU A 180 4.50 12.61 -35.10
CA GLU A 180 4.79 13.87 -34.41
C GLU A 180 3.61 14.28 -33.50
N GLY A 181 3.92 14.76 -32.30
CA GLY A 181 2.91 15.13 -31.30
C GLY A 181 2.14 13.96 -30.68
N ARG A 182 2.58 12.70 -30.91
CA ARG A 182 1.95 11.49 -30.34
C ARG A 182 2.88 10.73 -29.38
N LEU A 183 3.74 11.47 -28.70
CA LEU A 183 4.44 10.98 -27.52
C LEU A 183 3.48 11.06 -26.33
N TYR A 184 3.36 9.97 -25.59
CA TYR A 184 2.56 9.93 -24.37
C TYR A 184 3.30 9.09 -23.33
N ASP A 185 2.98 9.35 -22.07
CA ASP A 185 3.49 8.61 -20.94
C ASP A 185 2.36 8.00 -20.14
N HIS A 186 2.71 6.97 -19.37
CA HIS A 186 1.84 6.47 -18.32
C HIS A 186 2.69 5.87 -17.21
N ASN A 187 2.14 5.86 -16.01
CA ASN A 187 2.78 5.22 -14.88
C ASN A 187 2.43 3.74 -14.86
N GLU A 188 3.43 2.89 -14.68
CA GLU A 188 3.25 1.47 -14.40
C GLU A 188 3.85 1.17 -13.02
N THR A 189 3.23 0.25 -12.28
CA THR A 189 3.80 -0.30 -11.06
C THR A 189 4.54 -1.59 -11.41
N GLY A 190 5.86 -1.58 -11.25
CA GLY A 190 6.72 -2.75 -11.26
C GLY A 190 6.72 -3.46 -9.91
N TYR A 191 6.82 -4.78 -9.95
CA TYR A 191 6.85 -5.64 -8.77
C TYR A 191 8.10 -6.51 -8.82
N SER A 192 8.73 -6.73 -7.67
CA SER A 192 9.83 -7.67 -7.57
C SER A 192 9.33 -9.11 -7.83
N ARG A 193 10.24 -10.02 -8.20
CA ARG A 193 9.90 -11.43 -8.46
C ARG A 193 9.28 -12.13 -7.24
N GLU A 194 9.61 -11.65 -6.05
CA GLU A 194 9.13 -12.20 -4.78
C GLU A 194 7.89 -11.48 -4.26
N ALA A 195 7.51 -10.37 -4.89
CA ALA A 195 6.36 -9.59 -4.51
C ALA A 195 5.09 -10.46 -4.51
N ARG A 196 4.27 -10.22 -3.50
CA ARG A 196 2.97 -10.84 -3.33
C ARG A 196 1.98 -9.73 -3.00
N ILE A 197 0.76 -9.90 -3.47
CA ILE A 197 -0.33 -8.96 -3.25
C ILE A 197 -1.47 -9.70 -2.59
N ASP A 198 -1.91 -9.22 -1.43
CA ASP A 198 -3.04 -9.77 -0.69
C ASP A 198 -4.32 -9.03 -1.08
N VAL A 199 -5.35 -9.79 -1.42
CA VAL A 199 -6.73 -9.30 -1.55
C VAL A 199 -7.59 -10.06 -0.55
N TRP A 200 -8.27 -9.33 0.33
CA TRP A 200 -9.11 -9.90 1.35
C TRP A 200 -10.57 -9.91 0.91
N PHE A 201 -11.27 -11.01 1.16
CA PHE A 201 -12.69 -11.17 0.86
C PHE A 201 -13.46 -11.52 2.13
N ARG A 202 -14.66 -10.96 2.26
CA ARG A 202 -15.65 -11.39 3.24
C ARG A 202 -16.98 -11.57 2.55
N PHE A 203 -17.46 -12.80 2.54
CA PHE A 203 -18.77 -13.15 2.01
C PHE A 203 -19.82 -13.07 3.12
N PHE A 204 -20.91 -12.40 2.81
CA PHE A 204 -22.11 -12.36 3.64
C PHE A 204 -23.12 -13.42 3.17
N ASP A 205 -23.09 -13.73 1.88
CA ASP A 205 -23.88 -14.78 1.23
C ASP A 205 -22.98 -15.97 0.83
N PRO A 206 -23.17 -17.17 1.38
CA PRO A 206 -22.38 -18.35 1.04
C PRO A 206 -22.47 -18.76 -0.44
N GLY A 207 -23.54 -18.40 -1.16
CA GLY A 207 -23.74 -18.76 -2.56
C GLY A 207 -22.71 -18.16 -3.52
N TYR A 208 -21.93 -17.15 -3.07
CA TYR A 208 -20.90 -16.49 -3.87
C TYR A 208 -19.48 -17.03 -3.64
N LYS A 209 -19.35 -18.11 -2.86
CA LYS A 209 -18.05 -18.69 -2.51
C LYS A 209 -17.51 -19.66 -3.58
N ASP A 210 -18.40 -20.33 -4.30
CA ASP A 210 -18.11 -21.44 -5.21
C ASP A 210 -17.96 -20.98 -6.67
#